data_AF-A0A9X9QZ53-F1
#
_entry.id   AF-A0A9X9QZ53-F1
#
_cell.length_a   1.000
_cell.length_b   1.000
_cell.length_c   1.000
_cell.angle_alpha   90.00
_cell.angle_beta   90.00
_cell.angle_gamma   90.00
#
_symmetry.space_group_name_H-M   'P 1'
#
loop_
_entity.id
_entity.type
_entity.pdbx_description
1 polymer ?
#
loop_
_entity_poly.entity_id
_entity_poly.type
_entity_poly.pdbx_seq_one_letter_code
_entity_poly.pdbx_strand_id
1 'polypeptide(L)' 'MMQSKPTLDTILSHRSIRRFTSEPITDEILDTLVRAGQQASTSNNLQCVSIIRVSDLALRQGIHEAAGSAP' A
#
# COMPACT_ATOMS: atom_id res chain seq x y z
N MET A 1 6.05 5.64 -16.26
CA MET A 1 4.81 6.06 -15.57
C MET A 1 4.05 4.82 -15.16
N MET A 2 3.40 4.82 -14.00
CA MET A 2 2.58 3.69 -13.53
C MET A 2 1.47 3.40 -14.55
N GLN A 3 1.38 2.15 -15.02
CA GLN A 3 0.32 1.73 -15.94
C GLN A 3 -0.86 1.18 -15.14
N SER A 4 -2.00 1.88 -15.18
CA SER A 4 -3.25 1.41 -14.55
C SER A 4 -4.28 0.99 -15.60
N LYS A 5 -5.08 -0.02 -15.27
CA LYS A 5 -6.29 -0.35 -16.04
C LYS A 5 -7.38 0.71 -15.79
N PRO A 6 -8.44 0.76 -16.61
CA PRO A 6 -9.63 1.55 -16.30
C PRO A 6 -10.16 1.26 -14.88
N THR A 7 -10.75 2.28 -14.25
CA THR A 7 -11.13 2.24 -12.83
C THR A 7 -12.07 1.08 -12.51
N LEU A 8 -13.15 0.90 -13.29
CA LEU A 8 -14.14 -0.15 -13.04
C LEU A 8 -13.54 -1.55 -13.19
N ASP A 9 -12.75 -1.78 -14.24
CA ASP A 9 -12.10 -3.08 -14.47
C ASP A 9 -11.12 -3.43 -13.34
N THR A 10 -10.39 -2.43 -12.85
CA THR A 10 -9.45 -2.60 -11.73
C THR A 10 -10.18 -3.00 -10.45
N ILE A 11 -11.29 -2.32 -10.14
CA ILE A 11 -12.10 -2.58 -8.93
C ILE A 11 -12.73 -3.98 -9.01
N LEU A 12 -13.37 -4.32 -10.13
CA LEU A 12 -14.08 -5.60 -10.29
C LEU A 12 -13.14 -6.80 -10.38
N SER A 13 -11.87 -6.59 -10.76
CA SER A 13 -10.85 -7.63 -10.80
C SER A 13 -10.13 -7.85 -9.47
N HIS A 14 -10.45 -7.10 -8.41
CA HIS A 14 -9.71 -7.13 -7.15
C HIS A 14 -9.68 -8.54 -6.52
N ARG A 15 -8.49 -8.96 -6.10
CA ARG A 15 -8.23 -10.13 -5.26
C ARG A 15 -7.14 -9.79 -4.26
N SER A 16 -7.22 -10.28 -3.04
CA SER A 16 -6.12 -10.13 -2.08
C SER A 16 -4.93 -10.99 -2.49
N ILE A 17 -3.77 -10.36 -2.71
CA ILE A 17 -2.51 -11.04 -3.05
C ILE A 17 -1.70 -11.26 -1.77
N ARG A 18 -1.19 -12.49 -1.57
CA ARG A 18 -0.41 -12.90 -0.39
C ARG A 18 0.94 -13.54 -0.75
N ARG A 19 1.33 -13.50 -2.02
CA ARG A 19 2.62 -14.00 -2.50
C ARG A 19 3.20 -12.97 -3.44
N PHE A 20 4.40 -12.50 -3.14
CA PHE A 20 5.07 -11.41 -3.85
C PHE A 20 6.40 -11.88 -4.40
N THR A 21 6.88 -11.22 -5.46
CA THR A 21 8.25 -11.40 -5.96
C THR A 21 9.23 -10.58 -5.10
N SER A 22 10.52 -10.75 -5.32
CA SER A 22 11.56 -9.90 -4.72
C SER A 22 11.75 -8.56 -5.45
N GLU A 23 10.90 -8.25 -6.43
CA GLU A 23 10.97 -7.00 -7.19
C GLU A 23 10.57 -5.82 -6.29
N PRO A 24 11.43 -4.80 -6.14
CA PRO A 24 11.09 -3.64 -5.33
C PRO A 24 10.10 -2.73 -6.05
N ILE A 25 9.30 -2.00 -5.27
CA ILE A 25 8.50 -0.88 -5.77
C ILE A 25 9.42 0.34 -5.91
N THR A 26 9.39 1.00 -7.08
CA THR A 26 10.16 2.23 -7.30
C THR A 26 9.58 3.40 -6.48
N ASP A 27 10.41 4.39 -6.15
CA ASP A 27 9.95 5.54 -5.36
C ASP A 27 8.85 6.33 -6.10
N GLU A 28 8.89 6.42 -7.43
CA GLU A 28 7.85 7.10 -8.21
C GLU A 28 6.47 6.41 -8.10
N ILE A 29 6.45 5.08 -8.06
CA ILE A 29 5.22 4.31 -7.86
C ILE A 29 4.71 4.56 -6.44
N LEU A 30 5.59 4.48 -5.44
CA LEU A 30 5.22 4.71 -4.04
C LEU A 30 4.62 6.11 -3.83
N ASP A 31 5.26 7.15 -4.37
CA ASP A 31 4.79 8.53 -4.31
C ASP A 31 3.42 8.68 -4.97
N THR A 32 3.22 8.04 -6.14
CA THR A 32 1.93 8.05 -6.83
C THR A 32 0.82 7.43 -5.97
N LEU A 33 1.10 6.30 -5.31
CA LEU A 33 0.14 5.62 -4.43
C LEU A 33 -0.19 6.45 -3.18
N VAL A 34 0.82 7.07 -2.55
CA VAL A 34 0.61 7.94 -1.39
C VAL A 34 -0.22 9.17 -1.78
N ARG A 35 0.10 9.82 -2.91
CA ARG A 35 -0.68 10.96 -3.41
C ARG A 35 -2.13 10.58 -3.72
N ALA A 36 -2.36 9.40 -4.31
CA ALA A 36 -3.71 8.89 -4.55
C ALA A 36 -4.48 8.69 -3.24
N GLY A 37 -3.86 8.12 -2.21
CA GLY A 37 -4.45 7.98 -0.87
C GLY A 37 -4.79 9.33 -0.22
N GLN A 38 -3.95 10.34 -0.39
CA GLN A 38 -4.18 11.70 0.10
C GLN A 38 -5.37 12.41 -0.57
N GLN A 39 -5.83 11.93 -1.75
CA GLN A 39 -7.03 12.48 -2.40
C GLN A 39 -8.34 11.91 -1.81
N ALA A 40 -8.28 10.98 -0.86
CA ALA A 40 -9.46 10.44 -0.21
C ALA A 40 -10.22 11.52 0.58
N SER A 41 -11.55 11.45 0.60
CA SER A 41 -12.36 12.33 1.44
C SER A 41 -12.02 12.13 2.92
N THR A 42 -11.90 13.21 3.67
CA THR A 42 -11.67 13.18 5.11
C THR A 42 -12.76 13.96 5.84
N SER A 43 -13.25 13.41 6.95
CA SER A 43 -14.30 14.06 7.75
C SER A 43 -13.82 15.42 8.23
N ASN A 44 -14.58 16.47 7.91
CA ASN A 44 -14.27 17.86 8.27
C ASN A 44 -12.85 18.32 7.88
N ASN A 45 -12.24 17.72 6.86
CA ASN A 45 -10.86 17.97 6.48
C ASN A 45 -9.81 17.75 7.60
N LEU A 46 -10.12 16.92 8.61
CA LEU A 46 -9.27 16.72 9.79
C LEU A 46 -7.94 16.02 9.48
N GLN A 47 -7.86 15.29 8.37
CA GLN A 47 -6.65 14.55 7.95
C GLN A 47 -6.07 13.67 9.07
N CYS A 48 -6.96 12.98 9.80
CA CYS A 48 -6.64 12.21 11.00
C CYS A 48 -5.99 10.84 10.76
N VAL A 49 -5.31 10.65 9.62
CA VAL A 49 -4.67 9.39 9.23
C VAL A 49 -3.18 9.61 9.05
N SER A 50 -2.37 8.71 9.60
CA SER A 50 -0.93 8.66 9.38
C SER A 50 -0.55 7.34 8.73
N ILE A 51 0.40 7.37 7.81
CA ILE A 51 0.97 6.19 7.15
C ILE A 51 2.43 6.07 7.60
N ILE A 52 2.81 4.91 8.13
CA ILE A 52 4.19 4.61 8.53
C ILE A 52 4.78 3.65 7.50
N ARG A 53 5.74 4.11 6.69
CA ARG A 53 6.52 3.25 5.79
C ARG A 53 7.58 2.51 6.61
N VAL A 54 7.38 1.21 6.82
CA VAL A 54 8.40 0.35 7.43
C VAL A 54 9.31 -0.19 6.33
N SER A 55 10.53 0.34 6.21
CA SER A 55 11.56 -0.14 5.28
C SER A 55 12.63 -1.00 5.95
N ASP A 56 12.81 -0.86 7.26
CA ASP A 56 13.74 -1.67 8.04
C ASP A 56 13.27 -3.13 8.10
N LEU A 57 14.19 -4.05 7.78
CA LEU A 57 13.87 -5.47 7.67
C LEU A 57 13.61 -6.13 9.04
N ALA A 58 14.32 -5.72 10.08
CA ALA A 58 14.14 -6.26 11.42
C ALA A 58 12.78 -5.84 12.00
N LEU A 59 12.36 -4.59 11.78
CA LEU A 59 11.03 -4.11 12.14
C LEU A 59 9.93 -4.85 11.37
N ARG A 60 10.13 -5.10 10.06
CA ARG A 60 9.18 -5.89 9.27
C ARG A 60 9.00 -7.31 9.81
N GLN A 61 10.09 -7.96 10.20
CA GLN A 61 10.05 -9.29 10.79
C GLN A 61 9.25 -9.29 12.10
N GLY A 62 9.49 -8.31 12.99
CA GLY A 62 8.71 -8.18 14.22
C GLY A 62 7.21 -7.92 13.97
N ILE A 63 6.85 -7.13 12.97
CA ILE A 63 5.44 -6.93 12.57
C ILE A 63 4.82 -8.22 12.04
N HIS A 64 5.55 -8.99 11.23
CA HIS A 64 5.07 -10.27 10.71
C HIS A 64 4.74 -11.25 11.85
N GLU A 65 5.63 -11.35 12.84
CA GLU A 65 5.41 -12.17 14.03
C GLU A 65 4.20 -11.69 14.84
N ALA A 66 4.09 -10.39 15.09
CA ALA A 66 2.95 -9.80 15.80
C ALA A 66 1.61 -9.96 15.04
N ALA A 67 1.64 -10.05 13.71
CA ALA A 67 0.46 -10.23 12.87
C ALA A 67 0.00 -11.70 12.74
N GLY A 68 0.63 -12.64 13.46
CA GLY A 68 0.25 -14.05 13.48
C GLY A 68 1.04 -14.93 12.51
N SER A 69 2.19 -14.46 12.03
CA SER A 69 3.18 -15.24 11.25
C SER A 69 2.60 -15.94 10.01
N ALA A 70 1.59 -15.34 9.37
CA ALA A 70 1.03 -15.86 8.12
C ALA A 70 2.12 -15.94 7.03
N PRO A 71 2.21 -17.06 6.29
CA PRO A 71 3.32 -17.35 5.37
C PRO A 71 3.48 -16.34 4.22
#